data_AF-A0A5J4PX58-F1
#
_entry.id   AF-A0A5J4PX58-F1
#
_cell.length_a   1.000
_cell.length_b   1.000
_cell.length_c   1.000
_cell.angle_alpha   90.00
_cell.angle_beta   90.00
_cell.angle_gamma   90.00
#
_symmetry.space_group_name_H-M   'P 1'
#
loop_
_entity.id
_entity.type
_entity.pdbx_description
1 polymer ?
#
loop_
_entity_poly.entity_id
_entity_poly.type
_entity_poly.pdbx_seq_one_letter_code
_entity_poly.pdbx_strand_id
1 'polypeptide(L)' 'MAEIELHVLMGQCLSGRIDKLDKILKETAAWQIDRNNKNAKIYWRFTTDDARIKLKKLYPLCE' A
#
# COMPACT_ATOMS: atom_id res chain seq x y z
N MET A 1 2.80 0.35 -6.32
CA MET A 1 3.33 -0.03 -4.98
C MET A 1 2.58 0.70 -3.88
N ALA A 2 2.55 2.04 -3.89
CA ALA A 2 1.83 2.83 -2.90
C ALA A 2 0.34 2.48 -2.80
N GLU A 3 -0.35 2.24 -3.91
CA GLU A 3 -1.80 1.96 -3.94
C GLU A 3 -2.19 0.63 -3.30
N ILE A 4 -1.36 -0.42 -3.43
CA ILE A 4 -1.63 -1.74 -2.84
C ILE A 4 -1.49 -1.65 -1.32
N GLU A 5 -0.40 -1.02 -0.85
CA GLU A 5 -0.21 -0.77 0.58
C GLU A 5 -1.30 0.14 1.15
N LEU A 6 -1.76 1.14 0.37
CA LEU A 6 -2.89 2.00 0.77
C LEU A 6 -4.20 1.22 0.89
N HIS A 7 -4.49 0.32 -0.05
CA HIS A 7 -5.69 -0.50 -0.01
C HIS A 7 -5.67 -1.51 1.14
N VAL A 8 -4.51 -2.07 1.46
CA VAL A 8 -4.35 -2.99 2.59
C VAL A 8 -4.38 -2.24 3.92
N LEU A 9 -3.82 -1.03 4.00
CA LEU A 9 -4.00 -0.13 5.14
C LEU A 9 -5.49 0.19 5.35
N MET A 10 -6.20 0.53 4.27
CA MET A 10 -7.64 0.81 4.35
C MET A 10 -8.45 -0.41 4.80
N GLY A 11 -8.17 -1.60 4.27
CA GLY A 11 -8.91 -2.82 4.59
C GLY A 11 -8.52 -3.53 5.90
N GLN A 12 -7.35 -3.24 6.47
CA GLN A 12 -6.88 -3.88 7.71
C GLN A 12 -6.86 -2.94 8.91
N CYS A 13 -6.58 -1.65 8.68
CA CYS A 13 -6.38 -0.67 9.74
C CYS A 13 -7.51 0.36 9.84
N LEU A 14 -8.23 0.63 8.73
CA LEU A 14 -9.28 1.64 8.67
C LEU A 14 -10.67 1.03 8.43
N SER A 15 -10.88 -0.21 8.88
CA SER A 15 -12.15 -0.94 8.77
C SER A 15 -13.18 -0.42 9.78
N GLY A 16 -13.57 0.85 9.64
CA GLY A 16 -14.53 1.51 10.52
C GLY A 16 -14.36 3.03 10.52
N ARG A 17 -15.39 3.74 11.00
CA ARG A 17 -15.34 5.20 11.16
C ARG A 17 -14.59 5.51 12.46
N ILE A 18 -13.39 6.05 12.35
CA ILE A 18 -12.59 6.47 13.50
C ILE A 18 -12.76 7.98 13.67
N ASP A 19 -13.45 8.37 14.75
CA ASP A 19 -13.81 9.77 15.03
C ASP A 19 -12.60 10.65 15.44
N LYS A 20 -11.46 10.03 15.81
CA LYS A 20 -10.27 10.73 16.31
C LYS A 20 -9.04 10.46 15.45
N LEU A 21 -8.49 11.53 14.88
CA LEU A 21 -7.25 11.51 14.08
C LEU A 21 -6.05 10.92 14.85
N ASP A 22 -5.90 11.21 16.15
CA ASP A 22 -4.81 10.66 16.99
C ASP A 22 -4.82 9.12 17.02
N LYS A 23 -6.03 8.53 17.01
CA LYS A 23 -6.21 7.08 17.05
C LYS A 23 -5.80 6.46 15.72
N ILE A 24 -6.16 7.11 14.61
CA ILE A 24 -5.74 6.71 13.25
C ILE A 24 -4.22 6.72 13.12
N LEU A 25 -3.56 7.79 13.60
CA LEU A 25 -2.11 7.92 13.52
C LEU A 25 -1.39 6.83 14.32
N LYS A 26 -1.86 6.53 15.54
CA LYS A 26 -1.29 5.44 16.36
C LYS A 26 -1.48 4.07 15.73
N GLU A 27 -2.67 3.77 15.22
CA GLU A 27 -2.94 2.48 14.56
C GLU A 27 -2.12 2.34 13.28
N THR A 28 -2.03 3.40 12.47
CA THR A 28 -1.21 3.42 11.24
C THR A 28 0.27 3.21 11.56
N ALA A 29 0.80 3.86 12.60
CA ALA A 29 2.19 3.71 13.02
C ALA A 29 2.47 2.29 13.54
N ALA A 30 1.59 1.73 14.37
CA ALA A 30 1.72 0.37 14.87
C ALA A 30 1.64 -0.66 13.73
N TRP A 31 0.71 -0.46 12.79
CA TRP A 31 0.55 -1.29 11.60
C TRP A 31 1.77 -1.23 10.68
N GLN A 32 2.32 -0.03 10.46
CA GLN A 32 3.53 0.16 9.65
C GLN A 32 4.73 -0.57 10.27
N ILE A 33 4.88 -0.51 11.60
CA ILE A 33 5.95 -1.22 12.31
C ILE A 33 5.77 -2.74 12.20
N ASP A 34 4.56 -3.27 12.42
CA ASP A 34 4.26 -4.70 12.26
C ASP A 34 4.56 -5.18 10.83
N ARG A 35 4.21 -4.39 9.82
CA ARG A 35 4.40 -4.76 8.41
C ARG A 35 5.86 -4.68 7.97
N ASN A 36 6.59 -3.66 8.43
CA ASN A 36 8.03 -3.57 8.24
C ASN A 36 8.75 -4.73 8.93
N ASN A 37 8.34 -5.11 10.15
CA ASN A 37 8.90 -6.25 10.89
C ASN A 37 8.57 -7.60 10.24
N LYS A 38 7.37 -7.75 9.68
CA LYS A 38 6.99 -8.95 8.90
C LYS A 38 7.77 -9.09 7.60
N ASN A 39 8.58 -8.09 7.23
CA ASN A 39 9.44 -8.09 6.06
C ASN A 39 8.68 -8.62 4.84
N ALA A 40 7.44 -8.13 4.67
CA ALA A 40 6.48 -8.61 3.69
C ALA A 40 7.02 -8.37 2.29
N LYS A 41 7.90 -9.27 1.84
CA LYS A 41 8.46 -9.27 0.50
C LYS A 41 7.31 -9.62 -0.44
N ILE A 42 6.73 -8.59 -1.04
CA ILE A 42 5.84 -8.75 -2.17
C ILE A 42 6.67 -9.44 -3.26
N TYR A 43 6.41 -10.73 -3.48
CA TYR A 43 6.98 -11.45 -4.61
C TYR A 43 6.27 -10.98 -5.87
N TRP A 44 6.84 -9.94 -6.48
CA TRP A 44 6.34 -9.41 -7.73
C TRP A 44 6.58 -10.42 -8.84
N ARG A 45 5.54 -10.70 -9.62
CA ARG A 45 5.63 -11.56 -10.81
C ARG A 45 6.25 -10.82 -12.01
N PHE A 46 6.31 -9.50 -11.94
CA PHE A 46 6.89 -8.61 -12.94
C PHE A 46 7.71 -7.53 -12.24
N THR A 47 8.85 -7.16 -12.81
CA THR A 47 9.59 -5.97 -12.38
C THR A 47 8.77 -4.71 -12.73
N THR A 48 9.04 -3.59 -12.06
CA THR A 48 8.37 -2.30 -12.34
C THR A 48 8.49 -1.89 -13.81
N ASP A 49 9.62 -2.24 -14.43
CA ASP A 49 9.90 -2.02 -15.84
C ASP A 49 8.98 -2.86 -16.75
N ASP A 50 8.91 -4.18 -16.51
CA ASP A 50 8.00 -5.09 -17.22
C ASP A 50 6.53 -4.69 -17.08
N ALA A 51 6.13 -4.26 -15.88
CA ALA A 51 4.78 -3.81 -15.61
C ALA A 51 4.42 -2.55 -16.42
N ARG A 52 5.35 -1.61 -16.56
CA ARG A 52 5.14 -0.37 -17.34
C ARG A 52 4.99 -0.67 -18.84
N ILE A 53 5.68 -1.70 -19.34
CA ILE A 53 5.57 -2.15 -20.73
C ILE A 53 4.23 -2.86 -20.98
N LYS A 54 3.87 -3.83 -20.11
CA LYS A 54 2.63 -4.63 -20.28
C LYS A 54 1.34 -3.87 -19.92
N LEU A 55 1.40 -2.96 -18.96
CA LEU A 55 0.26 -2.18 -18.46
C LEU A 55 0.28 -0.74 -18.96
N LYS A 56 0.80 -0.51 -20.18
CA LYS A 56 0.86 0.81 -20.84
C LYS A 56 -0.47 1.58 -20.82
N LYS A 57 -1.60 0.86 -20.86
CA LYS A 57 -2.95 1.45 -20.81
C LYS A 57 -3.33 2.02 -19.43
N LEU A 58 -2.80 1.44 -18.35
CA LEU A 58 -3.07 1.85 -16.96
C LEU A 58 -2.06 2.87 -16.45
N TYR A 59 -0.84 2.84 -16.96
CA TYR A 59 0.23 3.78 -16.61
C TYR A 59 0.76 4.45 -17.87
N PRO A 60 0.03 5.44 -18.43
CA PRO A 60 0.62 6.30 -19.43
C PRO A 60 1.82 7.02 -18.79
N LEU A 61 2.99 6.95 -19.42
CA LEU A 61 4.06 7.88 -19.05
C LEU A 61 3.55 9.27 -19.44
N CYS A 62 3.30 10.13 -18.46
CA CYS A 62 3.07 11.54 -18.73
C CYS A 62 4.32 12.08 -19.45
N GLU A 63 4.12 12.63 -20.66
CA GLU A 63 5.09 13.49 -21.35
C GLU A 63 5.28 14.81 -20.60
#